data_AF-A0A526XN29-F1
#
_entry.id   AF-A0A526XN29-F1
#
_cell.length_a   1.000
_cell.length_b   1.000
_cell.length_c   1.000
_cell.angle_alpha   90.00
_cell.angle_beta   90.00
_cell.angle_gamma   90.00
#
_symmetry.space_group_name_H-M   'P 1'
#
loop_
_entity.id
_entity.type
_entity.pdbx_description
1 polymer ?
#
loop_
_entity_poly.entity_id
_entity_poly.type
_entity_poly.pdbx_seq_one_letter_code
_entity_poly.pdbx_strand_id
1 'polypeptide(L)'
;PHGLADEDFDALFTKARPVIFAYHGYPYLIHRLTYRRANHDNMHVHGFREEGTTTTPFDMVVLNELDRYHLVLAAIKHVPGLA
;
A
#
# COMPACT_ATOMS: atom_id res chain seq x y z
N PRO A 1 21.38 5.57 -7.79
CA PRO A 1 20.19 6.00 -8.57
C PRO A 1 19.83 4.91 -9.58
N HIS A 2 19.00 3.95 -9.17
CA HIS A 2 18.61 2.78 -9.97
C HIS A 2 17.09 2.53 -9.90
N GLY A 3 16.30 3.62 -9.86
CA GLY A 3 14.85 3.52 -9.91
C GLY A 3 14.39 3.15 -11.32
N LEU A 4 13.18 2.58 -11.43
CA LEU A 4 12.53 2.32 -12.71
C LEU A 4 12.34 3.62 -13.51
N ALA A 5 12.42 3.51 -14.83
CA ALA A 5 11.92 4.56 -15.73
C ALA A 5 10.42 4.77 -15.46
N ASP A 6 9.91 5.97 -15.78
CA ASP A 6 8.50 6.30 -15.54
C ASP A 6 7.55 5.37 -16.33
N GLU A 7 7.92 5.01 -17.55
CA GLU A 7 7.13 4.08 -18.38
C GLU A 7 7.01 2.69 -17.76
N ASP A 8 8.11 2.15 -17.23
CA ASP A 8 8.12 0.85 -16.54
C ASP A 8 7.32 0.88 -15.24
N PHE A 9 7.42 1.99 -14.49
CA PHE A 9 6.63 2.18 -13.28
C PHE A 9 5.13 2.25 -13.58
N ASP A 10 4.74 3.05 -14.59
CA ASP A 10 3.36 3.21 -15.02
C ASP A 10 2.79 1.89 -15.58
N ALA A 11 3.60 1.05 -16.23
CA ALA A 11 3.17 -0.26 -16.69
C ALA A 11 2.77 -1.19 -15.53
N LEU A 12 3.46 -1.08 -14.39
CA LEU A 12 3.19 -1.90 -13.19
C LEU A 12 2.05 -1.33 -12.34
N PHE A 13 2.08 -0.03 -12.07
CA PHE A 13 1.19 0.62 -11.10
C PHE A 13 0.06 1.43 -11.73
N THR A 14 0.00 1.44 -13.06
CA THR A 14 -0.93 2.23 -13.87
C THR A 14 -0.74 3.74 -13.65
N LYS A 15 -1.44 4.56 -14.45
CA LYS A 15 -1.40 6.02 -14.30
C LYS A 15 -2.53 6.61 -13.45
N ALA A 16 -3.56 5.82 -13.16
CA ALA A 16 -4.79 6.35 -12.56
C ALA A 16 -5.62 5.35 -11.73
N ARG A 17 -5.30 4.05 -11.76
CA ARG A 17 -6.08 3.08 -10.98
C ARG A 17 -5.61 3.09 -9.52
N PRO A 18 -6.50 2.89 -8.55
CA PRO A 18 -6.11 2.69 -7.15
C PRO A 18 -5.10 1.55 -6.99
N VAL A 19 -4.10 1.77 -6.14
CA VAL A 19 -3.08 0.78 -5.78
C VAL A 19 -3.12 0.56 -4.27
N ILE A 20 -3.49 -0.65 -3.84
CA ILE A 20 -3.33 -1.08 -2.45
C ILE A 20 -1.93 -1.68 -2.31
N PHE A 21 -1.05 -1.02 -1.56
CA PHE A 21 0.35 -1.41 -1.43
C PHE A 21 0.65 -1.90 -0.01
N ALA A 22 0.86 -3.21 0.16
CA ALA A 22 1.27 -3.79 1.44
C ALA A 22 2.80 -3.76 1.56
N TYR A 23 3.32 -3.12 2.61
CA TYR A 23 4.74 -2.90 2.84
C TYR A 23 5.17 -3.39 4.23
N HIS A 24 6.37 -3.95 4.35
CA HIS A 24 6.86 -4.53 5.61
C HIS A 24 7.32 -3.48 6.63
N GLY A 25 7.60 -2.25 6.20
CA GLY A 25 8.05 -1.16 7.07
C GLY A 25 7.07 0.00 7.11
N TYR A 26 7.55 1.19 7.47
CA TYR A 26 6.70 2.38 7.57
C TYR A 26 6.16 2.83 6.20
N PRO A 27 4.83 3.02 6.06
CA PRO A 27 4.20 3.48 4.82
C PRO A 27 4.80 4.77 4.25
N TYR A 28 5.24 5.67 5.14
CA TYR A 28 5.81 6.97 4.77
C TYR A 28 7.02 6.87 3.83
N LEU A 29 7.81 5.79 3.90
CA LEU A 29 8.92 5.59 2.97
C LEU A 29 8.44 5.45 1.53
N ILE A 30 7.39 4.65 1.31
CA ILE A 30 6.85 4.43 -0.04
C ILE A 30 6.34 5.75 -0.61
N HIS A 31 5.57 6.53 0.15
CA HIS A 31 5.11 7.86 -0.31
C HIS A 31 6.27 8.79 -0.68
N ARG A 32 7.36 8.81 0.10
CA ARG A 32 8.56 9.59 -0.26
C ARG A 32 9.29 9.08 -1.49
N LEU A 33 9.25 7.78 -1.77
CA LEU A 33 9.89 7.22 -2.95
C LEU A 33 9.04 7.42 -4.21
N THR A 34 7.72 7.53 -4.06
CA THR A 34 6.78 7.59 -5.19
C THR A 34 6.17 8.96 -5.43
N TYR A 35 6.42 9.98 -4.60
CA TYR A 35 5.78 11.31 -4.70
C TYR A 35 5.89 12.03 -6.06
N ARG A 36 6.81 11.64 -6.95
CA ARG A 36 6.93 12.20 -8.32
C ARG A 36 6.34 11.30 -9.41
N ARG A 37 5.82 10.12 -9.07
CA ARG A 37 5.25 9.16 -10.02
C ARG A 37 3.83 9.57 -10.38
N ALA A 38 3.43 9.35 -11.63
CA ALA A 38 2.15 9.85 -12.15
C ALA A 38 0.92 9.46 -11.30
N ASN A 39 0.93 8.27 -10.69
CA ASN A 39 -0.20 7.72 -9.93
C ASN A 39 -0.04 7.83 -8.41
N HIS A 40 0.85 8.69 -7.90
CA HIS A 40 1.20 8.72 -6.47
C HIS A 40 0.00 9.00 -5.55
N ASP A 41 -0.97 9.80 -6.02
CA ASP A 41 -2.19 10.14 -5.26
C ASP A 41 -3.10 8.94 -5.01
N ASN A 42 -3.00 7.90 -5.86
CA ASN A 42 -3.80 6.68 -5.77
C ASN A 42 -3.03 5.53 -5.09
N MET A 43 -1.86 5.79 -4.50
CA MET A 43 -1.13 4.80 -3.72
C MET A 43 -1.62 4.78 -2.28
N HIS A 44 -2.39 3.74 -1.93
CA HIS A 44 -2.88 3.50 -0.57
C HIS A 44 -1.96 2.47 0.11
N VAL A 45 -1.02 2.96 0.90
CA VAL A 45 0.05 2.14 1.47
C VAL A 45 -0.32 1.68 2.88
N HIS A 46 -0.34 0.36 3.08
CA HIS A 46 -0.44 -0.28 4.38
C HIS A 46 0.94 -0.78 4.81
N GLY A 47 1.27 -0.69 6.09
CA GLY A 47 2.55 -1.16 6.58
C GLY A 47 2.63 -1.06 8.10
N PHE A 48 3.85 -1.15 8.62
CA PHE A 48 4.06 -1.16 10.07
C PHE A 48 3.65 0.19 10.70
N ARG A 49 2.88 0.10 11.79
CA ARG A 49 2.25 1.22 12.52
C ARG A 49 2.73 1.33 13.98
N GLU A 50 3.81 0.63 14.34
CA GLU A 50 4.28 0.53 15.74
C GLU A 50 3.34 -0.23 16.67
N GLU A 51 2.45 -1.05 16.12
CA GLU A 51 1.51 -1.85 16.90
C GLU A 51 2.01 -3.30 16.98
N GLY A 52 2.21 -3.82 18.20
CA GLY A 52 2.74 -5.16 18.39
C GLY A 52 2.89 -5.56 19.85
N THR A 53 2.73 -6.86 20.11
CA THR A 53 2.95 -7.47 21.43
C THR A 53 3.21 -8.96 21.28
N THR A 54 3.44 -9.70 22.36
CA THR A 54 3.46 -11.16 22.34
C THR A 54 2.06 -11.66 21.98
N THR A 55 1.85 -11.99 20.72
CA THR A 55 0.57 -12.47 20.19
C THR A 55 0.78 -13.41 19.00
N THR A 56 -0.30 -13.85 18.37
CA THR A 56 -0.24 -14.74 17.20
C THR A 56 0.27 -13.99 15.96
N PRO A 57 0.89 -14.68 14.99
CA PRO A 57 1.32 -14.04 13.74
C PRO A 57 0.19 -13.33 12.98
N PHE A 58 -1.04 -13.85 13.06
CA PHE A 58 -2.20 -13.21 12.44
C PHE A 58 -2.58 -11.93 13.18
N ASP A 59 -2.66 -11.97 14.52
CA ASP A 59 -2.97 -10.77 15.30
C ASP A 59 -1.92 -9.67 15.11
N MET A 60 -0.64 -10.03 14.93
CA MET A 60 0.41 -9.07 14.61
C MET A 60 0.11 -8.25 13.34
N VAL A 61 -0.44 -8.87 12.29
CA VAL A 61 -0.81 -8.14 11.06
C VAL A 61 -2.17 -7.44 11.17
N VAL A 62 -3.08 -7.94 12.00
CA VAL A 62 -4.35 -7.25 12.33
C VAL A 62 -4.09 -5.94 13.07
N LEU A 63 -3.19 -5.95 14.07
CA LEU A 63 -2.80 -4.77 14.83
C LEU A 63 -2.23 -3.65 13.93
N ASN A 64 -1.59 -4.02 12.82
CA ASN A 64 -1.04 -3.08 11.85
C ASN A 64 -1.97 -2.81 10.66
N GLU A 65 -3.21 -3.32 10.68
CA GLU A 65 -4.18 -3.24 9.56
C GLU A 65 -3.58 -3.72 8.21
N LEU A 66 -2.69 -4.71 8.29
CA LEU A 66 -1.97 -5.31 7.15
C LEU A 66 -2.46 -6.73 6.83
N ASP A 67 -3.39 -7.26 7.62
CA ASP A 67 -3.97 -8.55 7.34
C ASP A 67 -4.89 -8.51 6.11
N ARG A 68 -5.14 -9.70 5.56
CA ARG A 68 -5.92 -9.88 4.33
C ARG A 68 -7.32 -9.27 4.38
N TYR A 69 -7.97 -9.16 5.54
CA TYR A 69 -9.31 -8.60 5.64
C TYR A 69 -9.26 -7.07 5.55
N HIS A 70 -8.34 -6.41 6.26
CA HIS A 70 -8.13 -4.96 6.11
C HIS A 70 -7.72 -4.61 4.68
N LEU A 71 -6.86 -5.40 4.04
CA LEU A 71 -6.47 -5.19 2.64
C LEU A 71 -7.64 -5.35 1.66
N VAL A 72 -8.54 -6.32 1.88
CA VAL A 72 -9.76 -6.47 1.08
C VAL A 72 -10.71 -5.30 1.30
N LEU A 73 -10.90 -4.85 2.54
CA LEU A 73 -11.72 -3.68 2.85
C LEU A 73 -11.17 -2.41 2.17
N ALA A 74 -9.85 -2.23 2.16
CA ALA A 74 -9.20 -1.14 1.43
C ALA A 74 -9.46 -1.23 -0.07
N ALA A 75 -9.34 -2.43 -0.66
CA ALA A 75 -9.64 -2.64 -2.08
C ALA A 75 -11.09 -2.28 -2.41
N ILE A 76 -12.06 -2.76 -1.62
CA ILE A 76 -13.49 -2.45 -1.81
C ILE A 76 -13.75 -0.94 -1.73
N LYS A 77 -13.15 -0.27 -0.75
CA LYS A 77 -13.31 1.18 -0.54
C LYS A 77 -12.81 2.02 -1.72
N HIS A 78 -11.73 1.60 -2.35
CA HIS A 78 -11.04 2.41 -3.35
C HIS A 78 -11.39 2.04 -4.80
N VAL A 79 -11.85 0.82 -5.07
CA VAL A 79 -12.26 0.40 -6.41
C VAL A 79 -13.68 0.90 -6.72
N PRO A 80 -13.87 1.71 -7.77
CA PRO A 80 -15.19 2.19 -8.15
C PRO A 80 -16.17 1.05 -8.43
N GLY A 81 -17.38 1.13 -7.87
CA GLY A 81 -18.44 0.15 -8.09
C GLY A 81 -18.41 -1.08 -7.17
N LEU A 82 -17.53 -1.12 -6.16
CA LEU A 82 -17.53 -2.18 -5.14
C LEU A 82 -18.11 -1.77 -3.78
N ALA A 83 -18.21 -0.47 -3.48
CA ALA A 83 -18.69 0.08 -2.21
C ALA A 83 -20.19 0.41 -2.22
#